data_AF-A0AA87J6N2-F1
#
_entry.id   AF-A0AA87J6N2-F1
#
_cell.length_a   1.000
_cell.length_b   1.000
_cell.length_c   1.000
_cell.angle_alpha   90.00
_cell.angle_beta   90.00
_cell.angle_gamma   90.00
#
_symmetry.space_group_name_H-M   'P 1'
#
loop_
_entity.id
_entity.type
_entity.pdbx_description
1 polymer ?
#
loop_
_entity_poly.entity_id
_entity_poly.type
_entity_poly.pdbx_seq_one_letter_code
_entity_poly.pdbx_strand_id
1 'polypeptide(L)'
;MKALSPRKIRLLLCRMKALLVVNQNLDSRPPPALLEIIMTYALYALAALAEIAGCFAFWAWLRLAKPIWWLAPGLVSLALFAWLLALVPSDAAGRTYAAYGGVYIVASILWLWLAEGRLPDRWDIFGAVVCLAGGAIILFGPRG
;
A
#
# COMPACT_ATOMS: atom_id res chain seq x y z
N MET A 1 -31.27 -14.06 13.53
CA MET A 1 -30.20 -13.58 12.62
C MET A 1 -29.58 -14.80 11.93
N LYS A 2 -29.84 -15.03 10.62
CA LYS A 2 -29.29 -16.19 9.90
C LYS A 2 -27.85 -15.88 9.48
N ALA A 3 -26.88 -16.61 10.02
CA ALA A 3 -25.49 -16.52 9.62
C ALA A 3 -25.36 -16.79 8.10
N LEU A 4 -24.72 -15.88 7.37
CA LEU A 4 -24.50 -16.02 5.93
C LEU A 4 -23.50 -17.15 5.67
N SER A 5 -23.84 -18.09 4.77
CA SER A 5 -22.95 -19.22 4.50
C SER A 5 -21.66 -18.78 3.78
N PRO A 6 -20.52 -19.46 4.00
CA PRO A 6 -19.22 -19.10 3.41
C PRO A 6 -19.23 -18.97 1.88
N ARG A 7 -20.10 -19.74 1.21
CA ARG A 7 -20.28 -19.69 -0.25
C ARG A 7 -20.97 -18.41 -0.71
N LYS A 8 -22.00 -17.95 0.02
CA LYS A 8 -22.68 -16.69 -0.29
C LYS A 8 -21.77 -15.49 -0.04
N ILE A 9 -20.97 -15.52 1.02
CA ILE A 9 -19.96 -14.48 1.30
C ILE A 9 -18.94 -14.41 0.17
N ARG A 10 -18.40 -15.56 -0.29
CA ARG A 10 -17.47 -15.61 -1.42
C ARG A 10 -18.10 -15.09 -2.72
N LEU A 11 -19.35 -15.45 -3.00
CA LEU A 11 -20.06 -15.00 -4.19
C LEU A 11 -20.34 -13.48 -4.14
N LEU A 12 -20.73 -12.96 -2.98
CA LEU A 12 -20.92 -11.52 -2.73
C LEU A 12 -19.60 -10.75 -2.88
N LEU A 13 -18.50 -11.26 -2.33
CA LEU A 13 -17.17 -10.67 -2.47
C LEU A 13 -16.68 -10.68 -3.93
N CYS A 14 -16.88 -11.77 -4.67
CA CYS A 14 -16.58 -11.82 -6.10
C CYS A 14 -17.43 -10.82 -6.89
N ARG A 15 -18.72 -10.70 -6.56
CA ARG A 15 -19.64 -9.80 -7.25
C ARG A 15 -19.37 -8.33 -6.91
N MET A 16 -18.98 -8.02 -5.67
CA MET A 16 -18.49 -6.69 -5.27
C MET A 16 -17.19 -6.32 -5.97
N LYS A 17 -16.22 -7.24 -6.06
CA LYS A 17 -14.98 -7.03 -6.83
C LYS A 17 -15.28 -6.77 -8.31
N ALA A 18 -16.13 -7.60 -8.91
CA ALA A 18 -16.55 -7.42 -10.29
C ALA A 18 -17.30 -6.09 -10.50
N LEU A 19 -18.15 -5.67 -9.56
CA LEU A 19 -18.85 -4.39 -9.63
C LEU A 19 -17.91 -3.19 -9.47
N LEU A 20 -16.92 -3.25 -8.57
CA LEU A 20 -15.90 -2.20 -8.44
C LEU A 20 -15.07 -2.07 -9.72
N VAL A 21 -14.63 -3.20 -10.29
CA VAL A 21 -13.86 -3.23 -11.54
C VAL A 21 -14.72 -2.77 -12.72
N VAL A 22 -15.97 -3.22 -12.85
CA VAL A 22 -16.89 -2.79 -13.92
C VAL A 22 -17.24 -1.31 -13.79
N ASN A 23 -17.43 -0.78 -12.58
CA ASN A 23 -17.69 0.64 -12.36
C ASN A 23 -16.48 1.50 -12.75
N GLN A 24 -15.24 1.05 -12.49
CA GLN A 24 -14.04 1.72 -13.00
C GLN A 24 -13.97 1.76 -14.53
N ASN A 25 -14.51 0.75 -15.22
CA ASN A 25 -14.55 0.72 -16.69
C ASN A 25 -15.66 1.60 -17.30
N LEU A 26 -16.71 1.92 -16.54
CA LEU A 26 -17.83 2.76 -17.00
C LEU A 26 -17.54 4.26 -16.88
N ASP A 27 -16.55 4.64 -16.08
CA ASP A 27 -16.07 6.03 -15.92
C ASP A 27 -15.08 6.44 -17.05
N SER A 28 -15.18 5.80 -18.22
CA SER A 28 -14.24 5.81 -19.34
C SER A 28 -14.08 7.16 -20.08
N ARG A 29 -14.50 8.28 -19.49
CA ARG A 29 -13.97 9.58 -19.92
C ARG A 29 -12.51 9.62 -19.48
N PRO A 30 -11.53 9.73 -20.39
CA PRO A 30 -10.15 9.80 -19.97
C PRO A 30 -10.01 11.02 -19.05
N PRO A 31 -9.74 10.83 -17.74
CA PRO A 31 -9.31 11.96 -16.95
C PRO A 31 -8.04 12.51 -17.61
N PRO A 32 -7.76 13.82 -17.53
CA PRO A 32 -6.47 14.33 -17.97
C PRO A 32 -5.38 13.49 -17.31
N ALA A 33 -4.43 12.96 -18.09
CA ALA A 33 -3.44 11.95 -17.65
C ALA A 33 -2.74 12.31 -16.32
N LEU A 34 -2.61 13.61 -16.04
CA LEU A 34 -2.10 14.12 -14.78
C LEU A 34 -2.92 13.67 -13.56
N LEU A 35 -4.26 13.65 -13.63
CA LEU A 35 -5.12 13.24 -12.53
C LEU A 35 -4.99 11.74 -12.22
N GLU A 36 -4.86 10.90 -13.25
CA GLU A 36 -4.68 9.46 -13.06
C GLU A 36 -3.35 9.16 -12.34
N ILE A 37 -2.28 9.86 -12.75
CA ILE A 37 -0.97 9.78 -12.12
C ILE A 37 -1.09 10.23 -10.64
N ILE A 38 -1.70 11.38 -10.39
CA ILE A 38 -1.88 11.91 -9.03
C ILE A 38 -2.66 10.92 -8.16
N MET A 39 -3.76 10.37 -8.66
CA MET A 39 -4.58 9.41 -7.92
C MET A 39 -3.81 8.12 -7.60
N THR A 40 -3.02 7.61 -8.55
CA THR A 40 -2.20 6.41 -8.36
C THR A 40 -1.13 6.64 -7.29
N TYR A 41 -0.40 7.75 -7.35
CA TYR A 41 0.59 8.09 -6.33
C TYR A 41 -0.05 8.38 -4.96
N ALA A 42 -1.24 8.99 -4.93
CA ALA A 42 -1.99 9.18 -3.69
C ALA A 42 -2.40 7.85 -3.06
N LEU A 43 -2.87 6.88 -3.86
CA LEU A 43 -3.17 5.53 -3.39
C LEU A 43 -1.92 4.83 -2.84
N TYR A 44 -0.78 4.93 -3.52
CA TYR A 44 0.48 4.40 -3.00
C TYR A 44 0.92 5.06 -1.69
N ALA A 45 0.79 6.38 -1.57
CA ALA A 45 1.13 7.09 -0.35
C ALA A 45 0.23 6.69 0.83
N LEU A 46 -1.08 6.60 0.59
CA LEU A 46 -2.03 6.13 1.61
C LEU A 46 -1.78 4.67 2.00
N ALA A 47 -1.48 3.82 1.03
CA ALA A 47 -1.11 2.43 1.25
C ALA A 47 0.15 2.33 2.12
N ALA A 48 1.19 3.12 1.82
CA ALA A 48 2.44 3.17 2.59
C ALA A 48 2.21 3.61 4.03
N LEU A 49 1.43 4.66 4.24
CA LEU A 49 1.07 5.12 5.58
C LEU A 49 0.31 4.05 6.38
N ALA A 50 -0.65 3.37 5.75
CA ALA A 50 -1.42 2.30 6.39
C ALA A 50 -0.54 1.09 6.72
N GLU A 51 0.37 0.70 5.82
CA GLU A 51 1.30 -0.40 6.06
C GLU A 51 2.26 -0.08 7.21
N ILE A 52 2.90 1.10 7.17
CA ILE A 52 3.88 1.53 8.19
C ILE A 52 3.18 1.66 9.55
N ALA A 53 2.01 2.29 9.61
CA ALA A 53 1.25 2.41 10.86
C ALA A 53 0.83 1.04 11.40
N GLY A 54 0.40 0.13 10.53
CA GLY A 54 0.06 -1.25 10.89
C GLY A 54 1.24 -2.01 11.49
N CYS A 55 2.37 -2.00 10.80
CA CYS A 55 3.63 -2.61 11.26
C CYS A 55 4.15 -1.95 12.54
N PHE A 56 4.06 -0.62 12.66
CA PHE A 56 4.47 0.12 13.85
C PHE A 56 3.61 -0.25 15.07
N ALA A 57 2.31 -0.48 14.90
CA ALA A 57 1.45 -0.93 16.00
C ALA A 57 1.88 -2.31 16.56
N PHE A 58 2.28 -3.24 15.69
CA PHE A 58 2.87 -4.52 16.11
C PHE A 58 4.21 -4.32 16.83
N TRP A 59 5.07 -3.45 16.30
CA TRP A 59 6.35 -3.11 16.93
C TRP A 59 6.15 -2.47 18.31
N ALA A 60 5.20 -1.55 18.45
CA ALA A 60 4.86 -0.89 19.70
C ALA A 60 4.31 -1.87 20.74
N TRP A 61 3.49 -2.84 20.33
CA TRP A 61 3.02 -3.90 21.22
C TRP A 61 4.19 -4.75 21.74
N LEU A 62 5.06 -5.24 20.86
CA LEU A 62 6.16 -6.14 21.24
C LEU A 62 7.31 -5.44 21.98
N ARG A 63 7.67 -4.22 21.56
CA ARG A 63 8.89 -3.52 22.04
C ARG A 63 8.61 -2.41 23.04
N LEU A 64 7.44 -1.78 22.99
CA LEU A 64 7.07 -0.69 23.91
C LEU A 64 6.09 -1.13 25.01
N ALA A 65 5.88 -2.45 25.17
CA ALA A 65 4.95 -3.05 26.12
C ALA A 65 3.55 -2.40 26.09
N LYS A 66 3.13 -1.94 24.90
CA LYS A 66 1.78 -1.40 24.73
C LYS A 66 0.76 -2.52 24.94
N PRO A 67 -0.45 -2.19 25.41
CA PRO A 67 -1.48 -3.19 25.64
C PRO A 67 -1.95 -3.83 24.32
N ILE A 68 -2.36 -5.10 24.38
CA ILE A 68 -2.71 -5.93 23.20
C ILE A 68 -3.79 -5.33 22.29
N TRP A 69 -4.64 -4.44 22.82
CA TRP A 69 -5.65 -3.74 22.02
C TRP A 69 -5.04 -2.85 20.93
N TRP A 70 -3.75 -2.51 21.00
CA TRP A 70 -3.00 -1.85 19.91
C TRP A 70 -2.90 -2.68 18.64
N LEU A 71 -3.03 -4.01 18.73
CA LEU A 71 -3.02 -4.88 17.55
C LEU A 71 -4.28 -4.73 16.70
N ALA A 72 -5.42 -4.37 17.30
CA ALA A 72 -6.67 -4.19 16.58
C ALA A 72 -6.57 -3.08 15.51
N PRO A 73 -6.17 -1.83 15.83
CA PRO A 73 -5.96 -0.81 14.81
C PRO A 73 -4.83 -1.17 13.84
N GLY A 74 -3.78 -1.87 14.31
CA GLY A 74 -2.69 -2.34 13.44
C GLY A 74 -3.16 -3.30 12.34
N LEU A 75 -3.97 -4.30 12.71
CA LEU A 75 -4.57 -5.24 11.77
C LEU A 75 -5.53 -4.58 10.79
N VAL A 76 -6.34 -3.62 11.27
CA VAL A 76 -7.23 -2.84 10.39
C VAL A 76 -6.41 -2.03 9.39
N SER A 77 -5.30 -1.44 9.82
CA SER A 77 -4.41 -0.69 8.94
C SER A 77 -3.78 -1.57 7.86
N LEU A 78 -3.31 -2.77 8.22
CA LEU A 78 -2.78 -3.74 7.24
C LEU A 78 -3.85 -4.24 6.26
N ALA A 79 -5.08 -4.46 6.72
CA ALA A 79 -6.20 -4.82 5.85
C ALA A 79 -6.53 -3.67 4.88
N LEU A 80 -6.49 -2.42 5.36
CA LEU A 80 -6.68 -1.23 4.54
C LEU A 80 -5.57 -1.06 3.50
N PHE A 81 -4.31 -1.29 3.88
CA PHE A 81 -3.17 -1.31 2.96
C PHE A 81 -3.39 -2.30 1.81
N ALA A 82 -3.71 -3.56 2.12
CA ALA A 82 -3.95 -4.58 1.11
C ALA A 82 -5.12 -4.22 0.17
N TRP A 83 -6.16 -3.57 0.71
CA TRP A 83 -7.28 -3.08 -0.07
C TRP A 83 -6.89 -1.92 -0.99
N LEU A 84 -6.18 -0.91 -0.48
CA LEU A 84 -5.73 0.26 -1.25
C LEU A 84 -4.81 -0.13 -2.40
N LEU A 85 -3.85 -1.02 -2.14
CA LEU A 85 -2.90 -1.47 -3.15
C LEU A 85 -3.57 -2.27 -4.27
N ALA A 86 -4.67 -2.97 -3.96
CA ALA A 86 -5.47 -3.70 -4.94
C ALA A 86 -6.34 -2.80 -5.83
N LEU A 87 -6.55 -1.52 -5.44
CA LEU A 87 -7.29 -0.55 -6.25
C LEU A 87 -6.43 0.12 -7.32
N VAL A 88 -5.10 -0.03 -7.26
CA VAL A 88 -4.18 0.57 -8.21
C VAL A 88 -4.32 -0.09 -9.59
N PRO A 89 -4.63 0.68 -10.65
CA PRO A 89 -4.74 0.14 -12.00
C PRO A 89 -3.36 -0.30 -12.50
N SER A 90 -3.18 -1.60 -12.75
CA SER A 90 -1.91 -2.16 -13.22
C SER A 90 -2.10 -3.51 -13.89
N ASP A 91 -1.35 -3.74 -14.97
CA ASP A 91 -1.37 -4.96 -15.76
C ASP A 91 -0.79 -6.19 -15.02
N ALA A 92 0.02 -5.97 -13.98
CA ALA A 92 0.63 -7.04 -13.20
C ALA A 92 0.84 -6.64 -11.74
N ALA A 93 0.26 -7.42 -10.82
CA ALA A 93 0.38 -7.19 -9.38
C ALA A 93 1.83 -7.10 -8.90
N GLY A 94 2.73 -7.94 -9.43
CA GLY A 94 4.15 -7.90 -9.07
C GLY A 94 4.85 -6.60 -9.45
N ARG A 95 4.46 -5.95 -10.55
CA ARG A 95 5.01 -4.64 -10.94
C ARG A 95 4.50 -3.53 -10.03
N THR A 96 3.24 -3.60 -9.63
CA THR A 96 2.65 -2.71 -8.62
C THR A 96 3.43 -2.80 -7.32
N TYR A 97 3.77 -4.00 -6.85
CA TYR A 97 4.54 -4.20 -5.62
C TYR A 97 5.96 -3.65 -5.73
N ALA A 98 6.62 -3.82 -6.88
CA ALA A 98 7.95 -3.25 -7.11
C ALA A 98 7.94 -1.72 -7.13
N ALA A 99 6.98 -1.10 -7.82
CA ALA A 99 6.82 0.36 -7.84
C ALA A 99 6.46 0.92 -6.47
N TYR A 100 5.51 0.27 -5.79
CA TYR A 100 5.10 0.60 -4.43
C TYR A 100 6.26 0.51 -3.44
N GLY A 101 7.13 -0.50 -3.55
CA GLY A 101 8.29 -0.67 -2.67
C GLY A 101 9.20 0.56 -2.63
N GLY A 102 9.33 1.29 -3.74
CA GLY A 102 10.04 2.57 -3.77
C GLY A 102 9.36 3.65 -2.94
N VAL A 103 8.04 3.79 -3.06
CA VAL A 103 7.23 4.72 -2.25
C VAL A 103 7.32 4.36 -0.77
N TYR A 104 7.27 3.07 -0.45
CA TYR A 104 7.40 2.56 0.92
C TYR A 104 8.74 2.94 1.57
N ILE A 105 9.85 2.83 0.85
CA ILE A 105 11.18 3.22 1.36
C ILE A 105 11.20 4.71 1.73
N VAL A 106 10.73 5.57 0.82
CA VAL A 106 10.69 7.02 1.06
C VAL A 106 9.77 7.35 2.24
N ALA A 107 8.58 6.73 2.28
CA ALA A 107 7.63 6.92 3.37
C ALA A 107 8.19 6.43 4.71
N SER A 108 8.96 5.34 4.74
CA SER A 108 9.58 4.78 5.94
C SER A 108 10.63 5.74 6.52
N ILE A 109 11.44 6.35 5.66
CA ILE A 109 12.43 7.35 6.08
C ILE A 109 11.73 8.63 6.61
N LEU A 110 10.66 9.07 5.96
CA LEU A 110 9.85 10.17 6.46
C LEU A 110 9.19 9.84 7.81
N TRP A 111 8.73 8.60 7.99
CA TRP A 111 8.16 8.14 9.25
C TRP A 111 9.19 8.11 10.38
N LEU A 112 10.41 7.63 10.10
CA LEU A 112 11.53 7.67 11.04
C LEU A 112 11.77 9.10 11.55
N TRP A 113 11.67 10.09 10.66
CA TRP A 113 11.82 11.50 11.04
C TRP A 113 10.62 12.03 11.83
N LEU A 114 9.40 11.83 11.34
CA LEU A 114 8.20 12.48 11.87
C LEU A 114 7.61 11.78 13.09
N ALA A 115 7.53 10.45 13.08
CA ALA A 115 6.89 9.67 14.13
C ALA A 115 7.88 9.21 15.21
N GLU A 116 9.13 8.91 14.83
CA GLU A 116 10.17 8.50 15.77
C GLU A 116 11.12 9.63 16.19
N GLY A 117 11.05 10.79 15.53
CA GLY A 117 11.86 11.96 15.87
C GLY A 117 13.36 11.78 15.56
N ARG A 118 13.72 10.81 14.72
CA ARG A 118 15.12 10.52 14.37
C ARG A 118 15.44 11.11 13.00
N LEU A 119 16.43 12.00 12.96
CA LEU A 119 16.89 12.58 11.69
C LEU A 119 17.48 11.47 10.81
N PRO A 120 17.06 11.39 9.53
CA PRO A 120 17.60 10.40 8.61
C PRO A 120 19.07 10.67 8.37
N ASP A 121 19.88 9.62 8.45
CA ASP A 121 21.32 9.75 8.31
C ASP A 121 21.75 9.67 6.82
N ARG A 122 23.05 9.88 6.58
CA ARG A 122 23.60 9.81 5.21
C ARG A 122 23.53 8.41 4.61
N TRP A 123 23.52 7.37 5.45
CA TRP A 123 23.44 5.98 5.03
C TRP A 123 22.01 5.57 4.69
N ASP A 124 21.00 6.08 5.39
CA ASP A 124 19.58 5.93 5.09
C ASP A 124 19.29 6.49 3.70
N ILE A 125 19.80 7.69 3.40
CA ILE A 125 19.63 8.32 2.10
C ILE A 125 20.36 7.52 1.01
N PHE A 126 21.60 7.11 1.24
CA PHE A 126 22.36 6.32 0.26
C PHE A 126 21.69 4.97 -0.02
N GLY A 127 21.24 4.28 1.03
CA GLY A 127 20.49 3.03 0.92
C GLY A 127 19.17 3.23 0.16
N ALA A 128 18.44 4.31 0.43
CA ALA A 128 17.23 4.64 -0.30
C ALA A 128 17.48 4.80 -1.80
N VAL A 129 18.52 5.54 -2.18
CA VAL A 129 18.89 5.74 -3.59
C VAL A 129 19.20 4.40 -4.27
N VAL A 130 19.97 3.52 -3.61
CA VAL A 130 20.30 2.19 -4.17
C VAL A 130 19.05 1.34 -4.34
N CYS A 131 18.17 1.30 -3.34
CA CYS A 131 16.93 0.53 -3.43
C CYS A 131 15.98 1.08 -4.50
N LEU A 132 15.87 2.40 -4.64
CA LEU A 132 15.08 3.04 -5.70
C LEU A 132 15.67 2.74 -7.08
N ALA A 133 16.99 2.75 -7.23
CA ALA A 133 17.65 2.35 -8.47
C ALA A 133 17.37 0.87 -8.82
N GLY A 134 17.44 -0.04 -7.82
CA GLY A 134 17.06 -1.44 -7.99
C GLY A 134 15.60 -1.61 -8.42
N GLY A 135 14.68 -0.87 -7.79
CA GLY A 135 13.26 -0.83 -8.18
C GLY A 135 13.05 -0.31 -9.60
N ALA A 136 13.77 0.73 -9.99
CA ALA A 136 13.74 1.27 -11.35
C ALA A 136 14.22 0.24 -12.39
N ILE A 137 15.27 -0.52 -12.09
CA ILE A 137 15.74 -1.61 -12.97
C ILE A 137 14.66 -2.69 -13.11
N ILE A 138 13.99 -3.07 -12.01
CA ILE A 138 12.89 -4.05 -12.08
C ILE A 138 11.73 -3.51 -12.92
N LEU A 139 11.40 -2.22 -12.81
CA LEU A 139 10.27 -1.64 -13.53
C LEU A 139 10.58 -1.42 -15.01
N PHE A 140 11.70 -0.78 -15.31
CA PHE A 140 12.10 -0.33 -16.66
C PHE A 140 13.06 -1.28 -17.38
N GLY A 141 13.42 -2.42 -16.78
CA GLY A 141 14.24 -3.44 -17.41
C GLY A 141 13.69 -3.85 -18.79
N PRO A 142 14.52 -3.83 -19.85
CA PRO A 142 14.11 -4.28 -21.18
C PRO A 142 13.63 -5.73 -21.11
N ARG A 143 12.42 -5.98 -21.62
CA ARG A 143 11.85 -7.31 -21.74
C ARG A 143 11.75 -7.58 -23.22
N GLY A 144 12.76 -8.28 -23.74
CA GLY A 144 12.76 -8.81 -25.10
C GLY A 144 11.71 -9.89 -25.28
#